data_AF-A0AAD8HJ19-F1
#
_entry.id   AF-A0AAD8HJ19-F1
#
_cell.length_a   1.000
_cell.length_b   1.000
_cell.length_c   1.000
_cell.angle_alpha   90.00
_cell.angle_beta   90.00
_cell.angle_gamma   90.00
#
_symmetry.space_group_name_H-M   'P 1'
#
loop_
_entity.id
_entity.type
_entity.pdbx_description
1 polymer ?
#
loop_
_entity_poly.entity_id
_entity_poly.type
_entity_poly.pdbx_seq_one_letter_code
_entity_poly.pdbx_strand_id
1 'polypeptide(L)'
;MHGLRTHDKPRFTFMLPSKASAKIKKKKRKAEKRDRIRNQPKQISPSAAKRARQSVKRRIYNRARITQVKIGVNKVLEALKILKNKTVAQPDEVFAIEKLIEEAHSVIDKAVKIGTLHRKTGARRKSRLARRKKAVELHHGLV
;
A
#
# COMPACT_ATOMS: atom_id res chain seq x y z
N MET A 1 63.64 -12.68 73.52
CA MET A 1 62.41 -13.45 73.85
C MET A 1 61.77 -13.89 72.55
N HIS A 2 62.00 -15.13 72.15
CA HIS A 2 61.37 -15.77 70.99
C HIS A 2 59.93 -16.16 71.33
N GLY A 3 58.99 -15.81 70.46
CA GLY A 3 57.60 -16.26 70.54
C GLY A 3 57.12 -16.78 69.19
N LEU A 4 57.34 -18.08 68.94
CA LEU A 4 56.58 -18.83 67.96
C LEU A 4 55.27 -19.27 68.61
N ARG A 5 54.12 -19.13 67.91
CA ARG A 5 53.07 -20.17 67.68
C ARG A 5 51.70 -19.57 67.35
N THR A 6 51.29 -19.83 66.09
CA THR A 6 49.97 -20.26 65.60
C THR A 6 48.68 -19.67 66.20
N HIS A 7 47.94 -18.93 65.36
CA HIS A 7 46.48 -18.94 65.37
C HIS A 7 45.96 -19.20 63.96
N ASP A 8 45.35 -20.37 63.77
CA ASP A 8 44.56 -20.73 62.58
C ASP A 8 43.48 -19.68 62.34
N LYS A 9 43.50 -19.04 61.17
CA LYS A 9 42.37 -18.24 60.68
C LYS A 9 41.45 -19.16 59.84
N PRO A 10 40.13 -19.14 60.05
CA PRO A 10 39.21 -19.97 59.28
C PRO A 10 39.33 -19.59 57.80
N ARG A 11 39.63 -20.59 56.95
CA ARG A 11 39.55 -20.43 55.50
C ARG A 11 38.10 -20.13 55.16
N PHE A 12 37.78 -18.85 54.94
CA PHE A 12 36.52 -18.45 54.34
C PHE A 12 36.53 -19.00 52.91
N THR A 13 36.00 -20.21 52.73
CA THR A 13 35.85 -20.81 51.41
C THR A 13 34.86 -19.96 50.65
N PHE A 14 35.37 -19.06 49.80
CA PHE A 14 34.57 -18.46 48.75
C PHE A 14 34.09 -19.63 47.89
N MET A 15 32.88 -20.13 48.15
CA MET A 15 32.29 -21.21 47.38
C MET A 15 32.02 -20.65 45.99
N LEU A 16 32.99 -20.86 45.09
CA LEU A 16 32.92 -20.39 43.73
C LEU A 16 31.67 -21.01 43.09
N PRO A 17 30.78 -20.19 42.50
CA PRO A 17 29.52 -20.69 41.95
C PRO A 17 29.82 -21.78 40.94
N SER A 18 29.17 -22.94 41.10
CA SER A 18 29.37 -24.10 40.23
C SER A 18 29.25 -23.69 38.75
N LYS A 19 30.05 -24.29 37.86
CA LYS A 19 30.02 -23.99 36.42
C LYS A 19 28.58 -24.05 35.87
N ALA A 20 27.73 -24.92 36.41
CA ALA A 20 26.30 -25.02 36.10
C ALA A 20 25.51 -23.77 36.52
N SER A 21 25.66 -23.30 37.77
CA SER A 21 24.99 -22.09 38.27
C SER A 21 25.37 -20.82 37.49
N ALA A 22 26.63 -20.69 37.10
CA ALA A 22 27.10 -19.59 36.25
C ALA A 22 26.50 -19.64 34.84
N LYS A 23 26.32 -20.85 34.28
CA LYS A 23 25.69 -21.08 32.96
C LYS A 23 24.20 -20.72 32.98
N ILE A 24 23.48 -21.05 34.05
CA ILE A 24 22.07 -20.69 34.27
C ILE A 24 21.92 -19.17 34.40
N LYS A 25 22.77 -18.51 35.22
CA LYS A 25 22.79 -17.04 35.33
C LYS A 25 23.07 -16.36 33.99
N LYS A 26 24.03 -16.85 33.19
CA LYS A 26 24.30 -16.34 31.83
C LYS A 26 23.10 -16.53 30.89
N LYS A 27 22.39 -17.66 30.97
CA LYS A 27 21.19 -17.94 30.15
C LYS A 27 20.02 -17.02 30.52
N LYS A 28 19.76 -16.83 31.81
CA LYS A 28 18.75 -15.88 32.31
C LYS A 28 19.05 -14.43 31.91
N ARG A 29 20.29 -13.97 32.07
CA ARG A 29 20.73 -12.63 31.61
C ARG A 29 20.59 -12.44 30.09
N LYS A 30 20.85 -13.49 29.29
CA LYS A 30 20.61 -13.45 27.83
C LYS A 30 19.11 -13.36 27.49
N ALA A 31 18.25 -14.07 28.21
CA ALA A 31 16.80 -14.01 28.04
C ALA A 31 16.28 -12.60 28.39
N GLU A 32 16.64 -12.08 29.56
CA GLU A 32 16.28 -10.72 29.99
C GLU A 32 16.77 -9.65 29.01
N LYS A 33 17.98 -9.79 28.43
CA LYS A 33 18.47 -8.85 27.41
C LYS A 33 17.66 -8.91 26.11
N ARG A 34 17.21 -10.11 25.71
CA ARG A 34 16.33 -10.29 24.54
C ARG A 34 14.96 -9.67 24.78
N ASP A 35 14.39 -9.88 25.97
CA ASP A 35 13.09 -9.33 26.35
C ASP A 35 13.13 -7.80 26.48
N ARG A 36 14.23 -7.24 27.02
CA ARG A 36 14.47 -5.78 27.02
C ARG A 36 14.51 -5.18 25.62
N ILE A 37 15.20 -5.81 24.66
CA ILE A 37 15.28 -5.32 23.27
C ILE A 37 13.91 -5.42 22.58
N ARG A 38 13.17 -6.51 22.84
CA ARG A 38 11.81 -6.72 22.28
C ARG A 38 10.79 -5.72 22.84
N ASN A 39 10.90 -5.37 24.12
CA ASN A 39 9.98 -4.46 24.81
C ASN A 39 10.38 -2.97 24.70
N GLN A 40 11.47 -2.64 24.00
CA GLN A 40 11.79 -1.24 23.73
C GLN A 40 10.86 -0.67 22.63
N PRO A 41 10.33 0.55 22.82
CA PRO A 41 9.55 1.21 21.79
C PRO A 41 10.44 1.39 20.56
N LYS A 42 10.04 0.75 19.45
CA LYS A 42 10.82 0.76 18.21
C LYS A 42 10.78 2.16 17.61
N GLN A 43 11.86 2.91 17.80
CA GLN A 43 12.01 4.24 17.21
C GLN A 43 12.01 4.12 15.68
N ILE A 44 10.95 4.60 15.03
CA ILE A 44 10.88 4.67 13.58
C ILE A 44 11.92 5.70 13.14
N SER A 45 12.86 5.28 12.28
CA SER A 45 13.85 6.21 11.74
C SER A 45 13.16 7.46 11.15
N PRO A 46 13.73 8.67 11.32
CA PRO A 46 13.08 9.90 10.86
C PRO A 46 12.78 9.89 9.35
N SER A 47 13.61 9.18 8.56
CA SER A 47 13.38 8.94 7.13
C SER A 47 12.14 8.07 6.87
N ALA A 48 11.95 6.99 7.63
CA ALA A 48 10.78 6.12 7.51
C ALA A 48 9.48 6.86 7.91
N ALA A 49 9.51 7.63 8.99
CA ALA A 49 8.36 8.46 9.40
C ALA A 49 7.98 9.48 8.31
N LYS A 50 8.97 10.13 7.68
CA LYS A 50 8.74 11.05 6.55
C LYS A 50 8.10 10.34 5.36
N ARG A 51 8.60 9.16 4.98
CA ARG A 51 8.04 8.37 3.87
C ARG A 51 6.60 7.94 4.14
N ALA A 52 6.27 7.57 5.37
CA ALA A 52 4.91 7.23 5.78
C ALA A 52 3.95 8.44 5.62
N ARG A 53 4.35 9.64 6.05
CA ARG A 53 3.55 10.86 5.85
C ARG A 53 3.34 11.18 4.37
N GLN A 54 4.41 11.09 3.57
CA GLN A 54 4.35 11.34 2.12
C GLN A 54 3.46 10.31 1.39
N SER A 55 3.52 9.03 1.79
CA SER A 55 2.72 7.98 1.15
C SER A 55 1.24 8.18 1.43
N VAL A 56 0.85 8.55 2.65
CA VAL A 56 -0.54 8.86 3.01
C VAL A 56 -1.06 10.02 2.15
N LYS A 57 -0.29 11.12 2.06
CA LYS A 57 -0.65 12.28 1.24
C LYS A 57 -0.84 11.90 -0.23
N ARG A 58 0.13 11.18 -0.83
CA ARG A 58 0.04 10.72 -2.23
C ARG A 58 -1.12 9.75 -2.46
N ARG A 59 -1.38 8.85 -1.50
CA ARG A 59 -2.47 7.86 -1.57
C ARG A 59 -3.83 8.53 -1.69
N ILE A 60 -4.09 9.59 -0.91
CA ILE A 60 -5.38 10.31 -0.95
C ILE A 60 -5.63 10.89 -2.35
N TYR A 61 -4.67 11.61 -2.92
CA TYR A 61 -4.82 12.19 -4.26
C TYR A 61 -4.92 11.14 -5.37
N ASN A 62 -4.09 10.09 -5.30
CA ASN A 62 -4.11 9.02 -6.30
C ASN A 62 -5.42 8.24 -6.24
N ARG A 63 -5.95 7.98 -5.03
CA ARG A 63 -7.25 7.33 -4.84
C ARG A 63 -8.36 8.18 -5.48
N ALA A 64 -8.40 9.48 -5.20
CA ALA A 64 -9.41 10.37 -5.78
C ALA A 64 -9.40 10.34 -7.32
N ARG A 65 -8.22 10.48 -7.94
CA ARG A 65 -8.08 10.45 -9.41
C ARG A 65 -8.43 9.11 -10.02
N ILE A 66 -8.00 8.00 -9.41
CA ILE A 66 -8.36 6.65 -9.88
C ILE A 66 -9.87 6.44 -9.81
N THR A 67 -10.50 6.90 -8.72
CA THR A 67 -11.95 6.84 -8.54
C THR A 67 -12.67 7.70 -9.58
N GLN A 68 -12.22 8.93 -9.84
CA GLN A 68 -12.79 9.79 -10.89
C GLN A 68 -12.75 9.12 -12.26
N VAL A 69 -11.62 8.53 -12.65
CA VAL A 69 -11.53 7.79 -13.91
C VAL A 69 -12.46 6.59 -13.91
N LYS A 70 -12.57 5.84 -12.79
CA LYS A 70 -13.49 4.70 -12.69
C LYS A 70 -14.95 5.14 -12.87
N ILE A 71 -15.35 6.24 -12.23
CA ILE A 71 -16.70 6.80 -12.34
C ILE A 71 -16.97 7.24 -13.78
N GLY A 72 -16.08 8.03 -14.39
CA GLY A 72 -16.25 8.50 -15.77
C GLY A 72 -16.37 7.36 -16.78
N VAL A 73 -15.51 6.34 -16.66
CA VAL A 73 -15.60 5.14 -17.51
C VAL A 73 -16.91 4.38 -17.26
N ASN A 74 -17.33 4.19 -16.01
CA ASN A 74 -18.57 3.48 -15.70
C ASN A 74 -19.80 4.17 -16.26
N LYS A 75 -19.90 5.51 -16.15
CA LYS A 75 -21.00 6.29 -16.71
C LYS A 75 -21.18 6.02 -18.21
N VAL A 76 -20.09 6.07 -18.98
CA VAL A 76 -20.11 5.77 -20.42
C VAL A 76 -20.54 4.31 -20.67
N LEU A 77 -20.02 3.38 -19.87
CA LEU A 77 -20.35 1.96 -20.04
C LEU A 77 -21.80 1.64 -19.69
N GLU A 78 -22.40 2.34 -18.73
CA GLU A 78 -23.81 2.22 -18.38
C GLU A 78 -24.69 2.80 -19.48
N ALA A 79 -24.38 4.00 -19.98
CA ALA A 79 -25.09 4.60 -21.11
C ALA A 79 -25.06 3.71 -22.37
N LEU A 80 -23.89 3.16 -22.72
CA LEU A 80 -23.75 2.24 -23.86
C LEU A 80 -24.52 0.92 -23.67
N LYS A 81 -24.65 0.42 -22.43
CA LYS A 81 -25.46 -0.78 -22.15
C LYS A 81 -26.94 -0.52 -22.33
N ILE A 82 -27.42 0.64 -21.85
CA ILE A 82 -28.82 1.05 -22.01
C ILE A 82 -29.13 1.18 -23.51
N LEU A 83 -28.25 1.83 -24.27
CA LEU A 83 -28.45 2.00 -25.71
C LEU A 83 -28.46 0.65 -26.44
N LYS A 84 -27.57 -0.29 -26.09
CA LYS A 84 -27.55 -1.63 -26.69
C LYS A 84 -28.87 -2.41 -26.51
N ASN A 85 -29.57 -2.19 -25.40
CA ASN A 85 -30.81 -2.91 -25.09
C ASN A 85 -32.05 -2.26 -25.75
N LYS A 86 -31.94 -1.01 -26.20
CA LYS A 86 -33.02 -0.35 -26.95
C LYS A 86 -33.02 -0.84 -28.40
N THR A 87 -34.20 -0.96 -28.99
CA THR A 87 -34.39 -1.45 -30.37
C THR A 87 -34.20 -0.37 -31.43
N VAL A 88 -34.40 0.90 -31.08
CA VAL A 88 -34.22 2.04 -31.98
C VAL A 88 -33.35 3.09 -31.28
N ALA A 89 -32.18 3.37 -31.83
CA ALA A 89 -31.29 4.41 -31.35
C ALA A 89 -31.69 5.75 -31.98
N GLN A 90 -32.03 6.75 -31.17
CA GLN A 90 -32.22 8.12 -31.64
C GLN A 90 -30.86 8.82 -31.77
N PRO A 91 -30.66 9.68 -32.78
CA PRO A 91 -29.39 10.37 -33.00
C PRO A 91 -28.99 11.25 -31.81
N ASP A 92 -29.96 11.84 -31.12
CA ASP A 92 -29.73 12.68 -29.93
C ASP A 92 -29.08 11.90 -28.76
N GLU A 93 -29.41 10.61 -28.61
CA GLU A 93 -28.81 9.77 -27.57
C GLU A 93 -27.34 9.44 -27.89
N VAL A 94 -26.99 9.35 -29.17
CA VAL A 94 -25.61 9.12 -29.62
C VAL A 94 -24.75 10.35 -29.31
N PHE A 95 -25.23 11.55 -29.62
CA PHE A 95 -24.55 12.80 -29.28
C PHE A 95 -24.32 12.98 -27.78
N ALA A 96 -25.29 12.58 -26.95
CA ALA A 96 -25.14 12.62 -25.49
C ALA A 96 -24.01 11.69 -25.00
N ILE A 97 -23.88 10.49 -25.60
CA ILE A 97 -22.83 9.53 -25.27
C ILE A 97 -21.46 10.04 -25.71
N GLU A 98 -21.36 10.71 -26.86
CA GLU A 98 -20.11 11.30 -27.34
C GLU A 98 -19.57 12.34 -26.38
N LYS A 99 -20.42 13.24 -25.87
CA LYS A 99 -20.04 14.20 -24.82
C LYS A 99 -19.51 13.49 -23.57
N LEU A 100 -20.16 12.42 -23.12
CA LEU A 100 -19.68 11.62 -21.98
C LEU A 100 -18.33 10.94 -22.26
N ILE A 101 -18.07 10.52 -23.51
CA ILE A 101 -16.79 9.95 -23.92
C ILE A 101 -15.68 11.02 -23.88
N GLU A 102 -15.95 12.24 -24.34
CA GLU A 102 -15.00 13.36 -24.30
C GLU A 102 -14.63 13.74 -22.85
N GLU A 103 -15.61 13.81 -21.97
CA GLU A 103 -15.39 14.01 -20.53
C GLU A 103 -14.53 12.89 -19.94
N ALA A 104 -14.84 11.63 -20.25
CA ALA A 104 -14.08 10.49 -19.78
C ALA A 104 -12.63 10.52 -20.31
N HIS A 105 -12.41 10.87 -21.57
CA HIS A 105 -11.08 11.05 -22.16
C HIS A 105 -10.28 12.14 -21.44
N SER A 106 -10.91 13.29 -21.18
CA SER A 106 -10.30 14.40 -20.45
C SER A 106 -9.85 13.99 -19.05
N VAL A 107 -10.68 13.25 -18.31
CA VAL A 107 -10.33 12.75 -16.97
C VAL A 107 -9.19 11.72 -17.03
N ILE A 108 -9.20 10.83 -18.01
CA ILE A 108 -8.12 9.85 -18.24
C ILE A 108 -6.79 10.57 -18.51
N ASP A 109 -6.79 11.55 -19.41
CA ASP A 109 -5.56 12.25 -19.81
C ASP A 109 -4.99 13.12 -18.70
N LYS A 110 -5.86 13.79 -17.92
CA LYS A 110 -5.43 14.49 -16.71
C LYS A 110 -4.75 13.53 -15.73
N ALA A 111 -5.29 12.34 -15.52
CA ALA A 111 -4.69 11.35 -14.63
C ALA A 111 -3.37 10.75 -15.17
N VAL A 112 -3.20 10.66 -16.49
CA VAL A 112 -1.94 10.28 -17.14
C VAL A 112 -0.90 11.38 -17.04
N LYS A 113 -1.27 12.64 -17.34
CA LYS A 113 -0.38 13.81 -17.25
C LYS A 113 0.20 13.98 -15.85
N ILE A 114 -0.62 13.79 -14.82
CA ILE A 114 -0.16 13.89 -13.42
C ILE A 114 0.64 12.65 -12.98
N GLY A 115 0.64 11.56 -13.76
CA GLY A 115 1.37 10.33 -13.45
C GLY A 115 0.67 9.42 -12.44
N THR A 116 -0.64 9.60 -12.23
CA THR A 116 -1.43 8.67 -11.42
C THR A 116 -1.76 7.39 -12.21
N LEU A 117 -1.98 7.51 -13.52
CA LEU A 117 -2.07 6.37 -14.44
C LEU A 117 -0.88 6.32 -15.37
N HIS A 118 -0.41 5.11 -15.64
CA HIS A 118 0.57 4.89 -16.70
C HIS A 118 -0.08 5.10 -18.09
N ARG A 119 0.67 5.69 -19.03
CA ARG A 119 0.23 5.98 -20.42
C ARG A 119 -0.43 4.79 -21.12
N LYS A 120 0.15 3.58 -21.00
CA LYS A 120 -0.43 2.36 -21.59
C LYS A 120 -1.77 2.02 -20.96
N THR A 121 -1.94 2.26 -19.66
CA THR A 121 -3.22 2.02 -18.97
C THR A 121 -4.28 3.03 -19.41
N GLY A 122 -3.91 4.30 -19.60
CA GLY A 122 -4.79 5.31 -20.20
C GLY A 122 -5.23 4.92 -21.61
N ALA A 123 -4.27 4.57 -22.49
CA ALA A 123 -4.54 4.13 -23.85
C ALA A 123 -5.47 2.91 -23.91
N ARG A 124 -5.25 1.90 -23.06
CA ARG A 124 -6.15 0.73 -22.96
C ARG A 124 -7.58 1.12 -22.56
N ARG A 125 -7.74 2.08 -21.64
CA ARG A 125 -9.08 2.55 -21.22
C ARG A 125 -9.80 3.28 -22.36
N LYS A 126 -9.12 4.18 -23.07
CA LYS A 126 -9.66 4.85 -24.26
C LYS A 126 -10.04 3.86 -25.36
N SER A 127 -9.12 2.94 -25.70
CA SER A 127 -9.36 1.90 -26.70
C SER A 127 -10.58 1.03 -26.34
N ARG A 128 -10.78 0.72 -25.06
CA ARG A 128 -11.96 -0.03 -24.60
C ARG A 128 -13.27 0.72 -24.87
N LEU A 129 -13.32 2.02 -24.60
CA LEU A 129 -14.53 2.82 -24.86
C LEU A 129 -14.82 2.91 -26.35
N ALA A 130 -13.81 3.19 -27.17
CA ALA A 130 -13.95 3.26 -28.63
C ALA A 130 -14.45 1.94 -29.24
N ARG A 131 -13.90 0.80 -28.80
CA ARG A 131 -14.35 -0.53 -29.25
C ARG A 131 -15.80 -0.81 -28.89
N ARG A 132 -16.25 -0.36 -27.72
CA ARG A 132 -17.64 -0.56 -27.29
C ARG A 132 -18.61 0.36 -28.01
N LYS A 133 -18.23 1.61 -28.29
CA LYS A 133 -19.00 2.51 -29.17
C LYS A 133 -19.23 1.83 -30.53
N LYS A 134 -18.15 1.40 -31.19
CA LYS A 134 -18.24 0.74 -32.51
C LYS A 134 -19.13 -0.50 -32.49
N ALA A 135 -19.06 -1.32 -31.44
CA ALA A 135 -19.90 -2.50 -31.33
C ALA A 135 -21.41 -2.17 -31.20
N VAL A 136 -21.74 -1.05 -30.56
CA VAL A 136 -23.13 -0.57 -30.46
C VAL A 136 -23.60 0.00 -31.79
N GLU A 137 -22.76 0.75 -32.51
CA GLU A 137 -23.09 1.28 -33.84
C GLU A 137 -23.39 0.15 -34.84
N LEU A 138 -22.54 -0.90 -34.87
CA LEU A 138 -22.76 -2.08 -35.70
C LEU A 138 -24.06 -2.82 -35.37
N HIS A 139 -24.42 -2.89 -34.08
CA HIS A 139 -25.67 -3.55 -33.67
C HIS A 139 -26.93 -2.82 -34.18
N HIS A 140 -26.86 -1.50 -34.30
CA HIS A 140 -27.96 -0.67 -34.80
C HIS A 140 -27.89 -0.42 -36.31
N GLY A 141 -26.90 -1.00 -37.01
CA GLY A 141 -26.72 -0.84 -38.46
C GLY A 141 -26.33 0.58 -38.88
N LEU A 142 -25.68 1.34 -38.01
CA LEU A 142 -25.27 2.73 -38.28
C LEU A 142 -23.91 2.84 -39.00
N VAL A 143 -23.26 1.70 -39.30
CA VAL A 143 -21.94 1.58 -39.95
C VAL A 143 -21.93 0.39 -40.90
#